data_AF-A0A2V6GT86-F1
#
_entry.id   AF-A0A2V6GT86-F1
#
_cell.length_a   1.000
_cell.length_b   1.000
_cell.length_c   1.000
_cell.angle_alpha   90.00
_cell.angle_beta   90.00
_cell.angle_gamma   90.00
#
_symmetry.space_group_name_H-M   'P 1'
#
loop_
_entity.id
_entity.type
_entity.pdbx_description
1 polymer ?
#
loop_
_entity_poly.entity_id
_entity_poly.type
_entity_poly.pdbx_seq_one_letter_code
_entity_poly.pdbx_strand_id
1 'polypeptide(L)' 'VAAQSLTSAPVRVGNNVWVGAGAIILKGVTIGDNAVIAAGSVVTRDVAANDRVAGVPASSMHEKS' A
#
# COMPACT_ATOMS: atom_id res chain seq x y z
N VAL A 1 -3.45 -4.98 -29.54
CA VAL A 1 -3.30 -4.87 -28.07
C VAL A 1 -1.85 -5.17 -27.74
N ALA A 2 -1.08 -4.19 -27.26
CA ALA A 2 0.29 -4.43 -26.81
C ALA A 2 0.23 -5.35 -25.58
N ALA A 3 0.92 -6.50 -25.64
CA ALA A 3 1.09 -7.34 -24.47
C ALA A 3 1.92 -6.53 -23.45
N GLN A 4 1.28 -6.06 -22.38
CA GLN A 4 2.01 -5.48 -21.26
C GLN A 4 2.82 -6.60 -20.63
N SER A 5 4.15 -6.47 -20.67
CA SER A 5 5.07 -7.36 -19.99
C SER A 5 4.62 -7.50 -18.53
N LEU A 6 4.20 -8.71 -18.14
CA LEU A 6 3.78 -9.05 -16.78
C LEU A 6 5.03 -9.10 -15.88
N THR A 7 5.54 -7.94 -15.48
CA THR A 7 6.54 -7.87 -14.41
C THR A 7 5.82 -8.25 -13.12
N SER A 8 6.22 -9.32 -12.44
CA SER A 8 5.80 -9.62 -11.08
C SER A 8 6.91 -9.24 -10.10
N ALA A 9 6.54 -8.71 -8.95
CA ALA A 9 7.45 -8.47 -7.85
C ALA A 9 6.69 -8.74 -6.54
N PRO A 10 7.33 -9.37 -5.54
CA PRO A 10 6.66 -9.75 -4.30
C PRO A 10 6.15 -8.51 -3.58
N VAL A 11 4.95 -8.61 -3.01
CA VAL A 11 4.46 -7.66 -2.00
C VAL A 11 4.86 -8.20 -0.64
N ARG A 12 5.54 -7.38 0.17
CA ARG A 12 5.93 -7.74 1.53
C ARG A 12 4.99 -7.06 2.50
N VAL A 13 4.37 -7.84 3.39
CA VAL A 13 3.48 -7.33 4.43
C VAL A 13 4.11 -7.64 5.78
N GLY A 14 4.33 -6.61 6.59
CA GLY A 14 4.83 -6.73 7.95
C GLY A 14 3.80 -7.32 8.91
N ASN A 15 4.11 -7.25 10.20
CA ASN A 15 3.29 -7.74 11.29
C ASN A 15 2.21 -6.73 11.67
N ASN A 16 1.04 -7.22 12.10
CA ASN A 16 -0.06 -6.39 12.61
C ASN A 16 -0.52 -5.29 11.62
N VAL A 17 -0.50 -5.59 10.32
CA VAL A 17 -0.95 -4.66 9.27
C VAL A 17 -2.46 -4.75 9.13
N TRP A 18 -3.13 -3.59 9.08
CA TRP A 18 -4.55 -3.50 8.78
C TRP A 18 -4.76 -3.14 7.31
N VAL A 19 -5.43 -4.01 6.55
CA VAL A 19 -5.77 -3.77 5.14
C VAL A 19 -7.28 -3.57 4.99
N GLY A 20 -7.68 -2.35 4.67
CA GLY A 20 -9.08 -2.01 4.40
C GLY A 20 -9.63 -2.72 3.16
N ALA A 21 -10.94 -2.97 3.15
CA ALA A 21 -11.62 -3.64 2.05
C ALA A 21 -11.38 -2.90 0.70
N GLY A 22 -11.11 -3.66 -0.35
CA GLY A 22 -10.88 -3.12 -1.70
C GLY A 22 -9.57 -2.34 -1.87
N ALA A 23 -8.64 -2.39 -0.91
CA ALA A 23 -7.31 -1.83 -1.11
C ALA A 23 -6.53 -2.62 -2.19
N ILE A 24 -5.84 -1.90 -3.06
CA ILE A 24 -5.01 -2.44 -4.14
C ILE A 24 -3.56 -2.09 -3.84
N ILE A 25 -2.71 -3.10 -3.68
CA ILE A 25 -1.27 -2.93 -3.44
C ILE A 25 -0.52 -3.31 -4.71
N LEU A 26 0.31 -2.40 -5.24
CA LEU A 26 1.10 -2.68 -6.42
C LEU A 26 2.28 -3.62 -6.11
N LYS A 27 2.68 -4.37 -7.14
CA LYS A 27 3.86 -5.24 -7.10
C LYS A 27 5.12 -4.52 -6.60
N GLY A 28 5.91 -5.22 -5.79
CA GLY A 28 7.19 -4.71 -5.28
C GLY A 28 7.06 -3.79 -4.05
N VAL A 29 5.85 -3.50 -3.58
CA VAL A 29 5.62 -2.68 -2.40
C VAL A 29 5.90 -3.47 -1.12
N THR A 30 6.55 -2.80 -0.16
CA THR A 30 6.73 -3.24 1.21
C THR A 30 5.83 -2.43 2.15
N ILE A 31 5.02 -3.12 2.94
CA ILE A 31 4.18 -2.56 4.01
C ILE A 31 4.86 -2.84 5.34
N GLY A 32 5.27 -1.79 6.06
CA GLY A 32 5.90 -1.90 7.38
C GLY A 32 4.95 -2.40 8.47
N ASP A 33 5.52 -2.79 9.60
CA ASP A 33 4.77 -3.28 10.76
C ASP A 33 3.79 -2.23 11.31
N ASN A 34 2.63 -2.65 11.82
CA ASN A 34 1.57 -1.78 12.36
C ASN A 34 1.01 -0.76 11.37
N ALA A 35 1.24 -0.92 10.06
CA ALA A 35 0.72 0.00 9.06
C ALA A 35 -0.79 -0.18 8.86
N VAL A 36 -1.48 0.90 8.51
CA VAL A 36 -2.93 0.90 8.22
C VAL A 36 -3.19 1.39 6.80
N ILE A 37 -3.82 0.55 5.99
CA ILE A 37 -4.24 0.86 4.62
C ILE A 37 -5.75 1.10 4.62
N ALA A 38 -6.21 2.31 4.25
CA ALA A 38 -7.63 2.62 4.21
C ALA A 38 -8.36 1.85 3.09
N ALA A 39 -9.66 1.63 3.26
CA ALA A 39 -10.50 0.97 2.27
C ALA A 39 -10.46 1.70 0.91
N GLY A 40 -10.42 0.95 -0.20
CA GLY A 40 -10.35 1.49 -1.56
C GLY A 40 -9.05 2.22 -1.94
N SER A 41 -7.99 2.13 -1.11
CA SER A 41 -6.72 2.82 -1.41
C SER A 41 -5.88 2.08 -2.45
N VAL A 42 -5.12 2.81 -3.27
CA VAL A 42 -4.19 2.25 -4.25
C VAL A 42 -2.75 2.56 -3.83
N VAL A 43 -2.06 1.58 -3.26
CA VAL A 43 -0.71 1.71 -2.72
C VAL A 43 0.32 1.51 -3.83
N THR A 44 0.93 2.62 -4.26
CA THR A 44 1.92 2.67 -5.34
C THR A 44 3.38 2.72 -4.86
N ARG A 45 3.60 2.89 -3.55
CA ARG A 45 4.92 3.04 -2.92
C ARG A 45 4.94 2.33 -1.57
N ASP A 46 6.14 2.07 -1.07
CA ASP A 46 6.36 1.48 0.25
C ASP A 46 5.69 2.31 1.36
N VAL A 47 5.19 1.61 2.37
CA VAL A 47 4.53 2.17 3.54
C VAL A 47 5.43 1.92 4.74
N ALA A 48 5.81 2.99 5.45
CA ALA A 48 6.66 2.88 6.63
C ALA A 48 5.92 2.18 7.79
N ALA A 49 6.69 1.62 8.74
CA ALA A 49 6.10 1.04 9.94
C ALA A 49 5.36 2.12 10.77
N ASN A 50 4.20 1.76 11.33
CA ASN A 50 3.28 2.63 12.07
C ASN A 50 2.64 3.78 11.25
N ASP A 51 2.83 3.80 9.93
CA ASP A 51 2.22 4.77 9.03
C ASP A 51 0.77 4.37 8.67
N ARG A 52 -0.04 5.36 8.32
CA ARG A 52 -1.44 5.17 7.87
C ARG A 52 -1.56 5.81 6.50
N VAL A 53 -1.96 5.05 5.49
CA VAL A 53 -2.11 5.57 4.12
C VAL A 53 -3.55 5.47 3.63
N ALA A 54 -3.97 6.47 2.85
CA ALA A 54 -5.28 6.48 2.20
C ALA A 54 -5.25 7.16 0.83
N GLY A 55 -6.23 6.84 -0.01
CA GLY A 55 -6.48 7.51 -1.29
C GLY A 55 -5.94 6.77 -2.51
N VAL A 56 -6.13 7.41 -3.68
CA VAL A 56 -5.73 6.89 -4.99
C VAL A 56 -5.04 8.02 -5.77
N PRO A 57 -3.68 8.07 -5.79
CA PRO A 57 -2.73 7.16 -5.15
C PRO A 57 -2.64 7.34 -3.62
N ALA A 58 -2.34 6.26 -2.90
CA ALA A 58 -2.28 6.26 -1.45
C ALA A 58 -1.17 7.20 -0.95
N SER A 59 -1.50 8.03 0.04
CA SER A 59 -0.59 8.97 0.69
C SER A 59 -0.69 8.84 2.21
N SER A 60 0.43 9.04 2.90
CA SER A 60 0.50 9.03 4.35
C SER A 60 -0.40 10.10 4.96
N MET A 61 -1.26 9.67 5.87
CA MET A 61 -2.17 10.46 6.69
C MET A 61 -1.47 10.80 8.01
N HIS A 62 -0.30 11.43 7.92
CA HIS A 62 0.20 12.17 9.07
C HIS A 62 -0.48 13.54 9.04
N GLU A 63 -1.18 13.87 10.13
CA GLU A 63 -1.79 15.18 10.37
C GLU A 63 -0.76 16.28 10.07
N LYS A 64 -1.05 17.13 9.07
CA LYS A 64 -0.40 18.44 8.99
C LYS A 64 -1.09 19.30 10.06
N SER A 65 -0.59 19.24 11.28
CA SER A 65 -0.94 20.24 12.31
C SER A 65 -0.35 21.60 11.97
#